data_AF-A0A3B9LAS9-F1
#
_entry.id   AF-A0A3B9LAS9-F1
#
_cell.length_a   1.000
_cell.length_b   1.000
_cell.length_c   1.000
_cell.angle_alpha   90.00
_cell.angle_beta   90.00
_cell.angle_gamma   90.00
#
_symmetry.space_group_name_H-M   'P 1'
#
loop_
_entity.id
_entity.type
_entity.pdbx_description
1 polymer ?
#
loop_
_entity_poly.entity_id
_entity_poly.type
_entity_poly.pdbx_seq_one_letter_code
_entity_poly.pdbx_strand_id
1 'polypeptide(L)'
;MAINPSNNLQETDPLETQEWLDALTSVIENEGTERAHFLLEAMIDKARRSGSNLPYNATTAYVNTIPTHLQAKLPGDPEMERRVRALVRWNAIMTV
;
A
#
# COMPACT_ATOMS: atom_id res chain seq x y z
N MET A 1 1.08 -4.47 -26.87
CA MET A 1 0.78 -3.02 -26.85
C MET A 1 -0.65 -2.86 -26.35
N ALA A 2 -0.83 -2.84 -25.03
CA ALA A 2 -2.15 -2.66 -24.42
C ALA A 2 -2.39 -1.16 -24.24
N ILE A 3 -3.45 -0.67 -24.87
CA ILE A 3 -3.87 0.73 -24.76
C ILE A 3 -4.45 0.89 -23.35
N ASN A 4 -3.72 1.57 -22.46
CA ASN A 4 -4.25 2.01 -21.17
C ASN A 4 -5.24 3.16 -21.43
N PRO A 5 -6.55 3.01 -21.17
CA PRO A 5 -7.53 4.07 -21.40
C PRO A 5 -7.46 5.22 -20.37
N SER A 6 -6.51 5.18 -19.43
CA SER A 6 -6.41 6.12 -18.30
C SER A 6 -5.80 7.49 -18.65
N ASN A 7 -5.24 7.67 -19.85
CA ASN A 7 -4.45 8.86 -20.17
C ASN A 7 -5.27 10.10 -20.55
N ASN A 8 -6.59 10.01 -20.68
CA ASN A 8 -7.45 11.15 -21.09
C ASN A 8 -8.09 11.92 -19.92
N LEU A 9 -8.01 11.42 -18.68
CA LEU A 9 -8.54 12.12 -17.50
C LEU A 9 -7.50 12.99 -16.79
N GLN A 10 -6.20 12.73 -17.02
CA GLN A 10 -5.11 13.53 -16.42
C GLN A 10 -5.04 14.97 -16.96
N GLU A 11 -5.72 15.29 -18.06
CA GLU A 11 -5.64 16.61 -18.71
C GLU A 11 -6.81 17.56 -18.43
N THR A 12 -7.86 17.17 -17.70
CA THR A 12 -9.04 18.03 -17.56
C THR A 12 -8.86 19.16 -16.53
N ASP A 13 -8.24 18.88 -15.36
CA ASP A 13 -7.83 19.90 -14.40
C ASP A 13 -6.74 19.39 -13.42
N PRO A 14 -5.46 19.74 -13.64
CA PRO A 14 -4.39 19.36 -12.72
C PRO A 14 -4.45 20.11 -11.39
N LEU A 15 -5.07 21.31 -11.34
CA LEU A 15 -5.19 22.11 -10.12
C LEU A 15 -6.18 21.47 -9.16
N GLU A 16 -7.37 21.11 -9.64
CA GLU A 16 -8.37 20.38 -8.83
C GLU A 16 -7.74 19.11 -8.25
N THR A 17 -7.04 18.32 -9.08
CA THR A 17 -6.37 17.09 -8.62
C THR A 17 -5.37 17.38 -7.50
N GLN A 18 -4.60 18.47 -7.60
CA GLN A 18 -3.68 18.88 -6.53
C GLN A 18 -4.41 19.30 -5.26
N GLU A 19 -5.48 20.10 -5.37
CA GLU A 19 -6.27 20.53 -4.21
C GLU A 19 -6.85 19.34 -3.43
N TRP A 20 -7.34 18.30 -4.13
CA TRP A 20 -7.82 17.08 -3.48
C TRP A 20 -6.70 16.27 -2.80
N LEU A 21 -5.52 16.21 -3.40
CA LEU A 21 -4.34 15.55 -2.81
C LEU A 21 -3.83 16.31 -1.57
N ASP A 22 -3.80 17.64 -1.65
CA ASP A 22 -3.41 18.51 -0.53
C ASP A 22 -4.43 18.41 0.62
N ALA A 23 -5.73 18.37 0.31
CA ALA A 23 -6.77 18.14 1.30
C ALA A 23 -6.63 16.77 1.99
N LEU A 24 -6.35 15.71 1.23
CA LEU A 24 -6.10 14.38 1.79
C LEU A 24 -4.86 14.38 2.69
N THR A 25 -3.79 15.04 2.25
CA THR A 25 -2.54 15.17 3.02
C THR A 25 -2.79 15.90 4.34
N SER A 26 -3.52 17.01 4.30
CA SER A 26 -3.91 17.78 5.49
C SER A 26 -4.72 16.93 6.49
N VAL A 27 -5.63 16.08 6.02
CA VAL A 27 -6.37 15.16 6.91
C VAL A 27 -5.44 14.13 7.54
N ILE A 28 -4.51 13.56 6.77
CA ILE A 28 -3.54 12.58 7.30
C ILE A 28 -2.69 13.22 8.40
N GLU A 29 -2.23 14.46 8.20
CA GLU A 29 -1.39 15.18 9.16
C GLU A 29 -2.16 15.61 10.42
N ASN A 30 -3.41 16.07 10.29
CA ASN A 30 -4.18 16.64 11.40
C ASN A 30 -5.05 15.62 12.14
N GLU A 31 -5.70 14.70 11.41
CA GLU A 31 -6.68 13.75 11.95
C GLU A 31 -6.18 12.28 11.94
N GLY A 32 -5.08 12.01 11.24
CA GLY A 32 -4.43 10.70 11.20
C GLY A 32 -4.90 9.78 10.06
N THR A 33 -4.22 8.63 9.93
CA THR A 33 -4.39 7.69 8.82
C THR A 33 -5.73 6.97 8.82
N GLU A 34 -6.28 6.63 10.00
CA GLU A 34 -7.59 5.95 10.11
C GLU A 34 -8.72 6.82 9.54
N ARG A 35 -8.66 8.13 9.82
CA ARG A 35 -9.67 9.07 9.37
C ARG A 35 -9.59 9.34 7.87
N ALA A 36 -8.38 9.46 7.33
CA ALA A 36 -8.16 9.54 5.90
C ALA A 36 -8.68 8.27 5.17
N HIS A 37 -8.47 7.09 5.75
CA HIS A 37 -8.99 5.83 5.20
C HIS A 37 -10.52 5.82 5.14
N PHE A 38 -11.19 6.19 6.24
CA PHE A 38 -12.65 6.31 6.29
C PHE A 38 -13.20 7.28 5.22
N LEU A 39 -12.56 8.44 5.04
CA LEU A 39 -12.99 9.41 4.03
C LEU A 39 -12.86 8.86 2.61
N LEU A 40 -11.77 8.16 2.31
CA LEU A 40 -11.57 7.52 1.00
C LEU A 40 -12.63 6.45 0.74
N GLU A 41 -12.93 5.59 1.71
CA GLU A 41 -14.01 4.60 1.59
C GLU A 41 -15.36 5.27 1.32
N ALA A 42 -15.70 6.33 2.06
CA ALA A 42 -16.94 7.07 1.88
C ALA A 42 -17.04 7.72 0.48
N MET A 43 -15.93 8.27 -0.05
CA MET A 43 -15.87 8.82 -1.40
C MET A 43 -16.05 7.74 -2.47
N ILE A 44 -15.39 6.59 -2.31
CA ILE A 44 -15.53 5.43 -3.21
C ILE A 44 -16.97 4.92 -3.22
N ASP A 45 -17.61 4.81 -2.05
CA ASP A 45 -19.00 4.39 -1.93
C ASP A 45 -19.96 5.38 -2.59
N LYS A 46 -19.71 6.69 -2.44
CA LYS A 46 -20.49 7.73 -3.13
C LYS A 46 -20.33 7.62 -4.64
N ALA A 47 -19.11 7.42 -5.14
CA ALA A 47 -18.82 7.26 -6.57
C ALA A 47 -19.49 6.02 -7.17
N ARG A 48 -19.48 4.90 -6.42
CA ARG A 48 -20.19 3.65 -6.79
C ARG A 48 -21.70 3.89 -6.92
N ARG A 49 -22.31 4.56 -5.93
CA ARG A 49 -23.74 4.87 -5.92
C ARG A 49 -24.15 5.83 -7.04
N SER A 50 -23.26 6.72 -7.46
CA SER A 50 -23.50 7.63 -8.59
C SER A 50 -23.29 6.98 -9.97
N GLY A 51 -23.08 5.66 -10.04
CA GLY A 51 -22.98 4.91 -11.30
C GLY A 51 -21.57 4.88 -11.91
N SER A 52 -20.55 5.39 -11.23
CA SER A 52 -19.16 5.18 -11.64
C SER A 52 -18.77 3.74 -11.31
N ASN A 53 -18.64 2.90 -12.35
CA ASN A 53 -18.19 1.52 -12.20
C ASN A 53 -16.68 1.52 -11.93
N LEU A 54 -16.28 1.83 -10.71
CA LEU A 54 -14.89 1.79 -10.29
C LEU A 54 -14.46 0.32 -10.21
N PRO A 55 -13.55 -0.18 -11.07
CA PRO A 55 -13.07 -1.54 -10.95
C PRO A 55 -12.41 -1.67 -9.57
N TYR A 56 -12.98 -2.51 -8.70
CA TYR A 56 -12.41 -2.80 -7.40
C TYR A 56 -11.04 -3.44 -7.62
N ASN A 57 -9.98 -2.66 -7.44
CA ASN A 57 -8.63 -3.20 -7.46
C ASN A 57 -8.29 -3.60 -6.02
N ALA A 58 -8.47 -4.88 -5.71
CA ALA A 58 -8.15 -5.49 -4.41
C ALA A 58 -6.64 -5.50 -4.10
N THR A 59 -5.82 -4.90 -4.96
CA THR A 59 -4.37 -4.94 -4.88
C THR A 59 -3.89 -3.77 -4.03
N THR A 60 -3.32 -4.10 -2.88
CA THR A 60 -2.56 -3.12 -2.08
C THR A 60 -1.28 -2.73 -2.82
N ALA A 61 -0.71 -1.57 -2.49
CA ALA A 61 0.59 -1.18 -3.02
C ALA A 61 1.64 -2.30 -2.82
N TYR A 62 2.57 -2.43 -3.76
CA TYR A 62 3.65 -3.43 -3.70
C TYR A 62 4.74 -2.99 -2.72
N VAL A 63 4.35 -2.89 -1.45
CA VAL A 63 5.17 -2.51 -0.31
C VAL A 63 4.77 -3.36 0.90
N ASN A 64 5.67 -3.47 1.88
CA ASN A 64 5.36 -4.17 3.11
C ASN A 64 4.23 -3.46 3.87
N THR A 65 3.23 -4.22 4.32
CA THR A 65 2.10 -3.69 5.11
C THR A 65 2.56 -3.08 6.44
N ILE A 66 3.64 -3.59 7.04
CA ILE A 66 4.19 -3.10 8.31
C ILE A 66 5.38 -2.16 8.03
N PRO A 67 5.26 -0.85 8.32
CA PRO A 67 6.34 0.11 8.13
C PRO A 67 7.45 -0.11 9.16
N THR A 68 8.66 0.35 8.85
CA THR A 68 9.88 0.12 9.66
C THR A 68 9.74 0.59 11.11
N HIS A 69 9.04 1.70 11.37
CA HIS A 69 8.84 2.25 12.71
C HIS A 69 7.83 1.45 13.56
N LEU A 70 6.98 0.61 12.94
CA LEU A 70 6.07 -0.32 13.64
C LEU A 70 6.60 -1.75 13.70
N GLN A 71 7.79 -2.01 13.14
CA GLN A 71 8.38 -3.34 13.20
C GLN A 71 8.77 -3.68 14.64
N ALA A 72 8.24 -4.81 15.13
CA ALA A 72 8.66 -5.34 16.42
C ALA A 72 10.15 -5.72 16.37
N LYS A 73 10.85 -5.51 17.49
CA LYS A 73 12.23 -5.96 17.64
C LYS A 73 12.27 -7.49 17.57
N LEU A 74 13.18 -8.04 16.77
CA LEU A 74 13.36 -9.48 16.67
C LEU A 74 13.77 -10.05 18.05
N PRO A 75 13.02 -11.02 18.59
CA PRO A 75 13.46 -11.73 19.79
C PRO A 75 14.60 -12.69 19.45
N GLY A 76 15.56 -12.87 20.37
CA GLY A 76 16.66 -13.82 20.21
C GLY A 76 17.96 -13.22 19.66
N ASP A 77 18.88 -14.11 19.26
CA ASP A 77 20.20 -13.77 18.71
C ASP A 77 20.25 -14.03 17.20
N PRO A 78 20.28 -12.98 16.36
CA PRO A 78 20.29 -13.11 14.91
C PRO A 78 21.56 -13.77 14.37
N GLU A 79 22.69 -13.70 15.08
CA GLU A 79 23.93 -14.33 14.64
C GLU A 79 23.84 -15.86 14.78
N MET A 80 23.34 -16.32 15.92
CA MET A 80 23.10 -17.75 16.18
C MET A 80 22.08 -18.34 15.20
N GLU A 81 20.95 -17.65 14.99
CA GLU A 81 19.93 -18.09 14.03
C GLU A 81 20.47 -18.18 12.60
N ARG A 82 21.33 -17.24 12.19
CA ARG A 82 21.97 -17.27 10.87
C ARG A 82 22.84 -18.51 10.70
N ARG A 83 23.63 -18.88 11.71
CA ARG A 83 24.49 -20.09 11.68
C ARG A 83 23.65 -21.36 11.55
N VAL A 84 22.59 -21.48 12.37
CA VAL A 84 21.68 -22.64 12.31
C VAL A 84 20.99 -22.73 10.95
N ARG A 85 20.46 -21.61 10.42
CA ARG A 85 19.81 -21.58 9.10
C ARG A 85 20.76 -21.98 7.97
N ALA A 86 22.04 -21.62 8.05
CA ALA A 86 23.04 -21.99 7.06
C ALA A 86 23.31 -23.51 7.07
N LEU A 87 23.47 -24.11 8.25
CA LEU A 87 23.67 -25.56 8.39
C LEU A 87 22.46 -26.35 7.86
N VAL A 88 21.24 -25.93 8.19
CA VAL A 88 20.00 -26.58 7.71
C VAL A 88 19.90 -26.51 6.18
N ARG A 89 20.19 -25.35 5.57
CA ARG A 89 20.18 -25.21 4.11
C ARG A 89 21.23 -26.07 3.43
N TRP A 90 22.43 -26.16 4.01
CA TRP A 90 23.49 -27.00 3.47
C TRP A 90 23.12 -28.48 3.56
N ASN A 91 22.62 -28.96 4.72
CA ASN A 91 22.12 -30.32 4.87
C ASN A 91 21.00 -30.65 3.87
N ALA A 92 20.08 -29.72 3.63
CA ALA A 92 19.01 -29.89 2.64
C ALA A 92 19.55 -30.06 1.22
N ILE A 93 20.56 -29.27 0.83
CA ILE A 93 21.21 -29.42 -0.49
C ILE A 93 21.95 -30.75 -0.61
N MET A 94 22.63 -31.19 0.44
CA MET A 94 23.45 -32.40 0.41
C MET A 94 22.61 -33.69 0.45
N THR A 95 21.40 -33.62 1.00
CA THR A 95 20.52 -34.79 1.14
C THR A 95 19.66 -35.04 -0.11
N VAL A 96 19.44 -34.01 -0.94
CA VAL A 96 18.75 -34.11 -2.24
C VAL A 96 19.72 -34.54 -3.32
#